data_AF-A0A9J7JS70-F1
#
_entry.id   AF-A0A9J7JS70-F1
#
_cell.length_a   1.000
_cell.length_b   1.000
_cell.length_c   1.000
_cell.angle_alpha   90.00
_cell.angle_beta   90.00
_cell.angle_gamma   90.00
#
_symmetry.space_group_name_H-M   'P 1'
#
loop_
_entity.id
_entity.type
_entity.pdbx_description
1 polymer ?
#
loop_
_entity_poly.entity_id
_entity_poly.type
_entity_poly.pdbx_seq_one_letter_code
_entity_poly.pdbx_strand_id
1 'polypeptide(L)'
;MKRILMNAINEIKPLYVPVIFKYKKEVILERNPMDVINVVKPLPIKAFFKYIKEFILERNSVAVITVVKPLHIKVIFNYMKELILERNPMDVITVVKPLYAKVIFKDMQEFILERNLMNVINVVKPLHRTVIFKNMKEVTVERNLMNVVNVVKPLHITVIFTGMKEFILERNPMNVVNVVKLLHVTVIFTGMKEVILERNPMNVINVVKSLHTNVIFRGMKEVILDRHPVDIINVVETFHVTITFK
;
A
#
# COMPACT_ATOMS: atom_id res chain seq x y z
N MET A 1 -1.20 -2.13 27.50
CA MET A 1 -1.33 -3.12 26.40
C MET A 1 -2.78 -3.12 25.95
N LYS A 2 -3.09 -2.64 24.74
CA LYS A 2 -4.49 -2.45 24.30
C LYS A 2 -4.70 -3.14 22.95
N ARG A 3 -5.40 -4.26 22.95
CA ARG A 3 -5.81 -5.01 21.76
C ARG A 3 -7.03 -4.29 21.16
N ILE A 4 -6.90 -3.73 19.96
CA ILE A 4 -8.08 -3.30 19.20
C ILE A 4 -8.32 -4.37 18.14
N LEU A 5 -9.28 -5.25 18.39
CA LEU A 5 -9.82 -6.15 17.38
C LEU A 5 -10.99 -5.42 16.73
N MET A 6 -10.92 -5.22 15.41
CA MET A 6 -12.06 -4.71 14.66
C MET A 6 -12.58 -5.81 13.73
N ASN A 7 -13.13 -6.85 14.37
CA ASN A 7 -13.71 -7.99 13.67
C ASN A 7 -15.15 -7.63 13.26
N ALA A 8 -15.37 -7.38 11.97
CA ALA A 8 -16.72 -7.25 11.41
C ALA A 8 -17.12 -8.60 10.79
N ILE A 9 -17.72 -9.48 11.59
CA ILE A 9 -18.26 -10.76 11.14
C ILE A 9 -19.77 -10.60 10.98
N ASN A 10 -20.27 -10.70 9.74
CA ASN A 10 -21.70 -10.73 9.39
C ASN A 10 -22.55 -9.54 9.89
N GLU A 11 -22.14 -8.31 9.59
CA GLU A 11 -22.92 -7.14 10.00
C GLU A 11 -24.02 -6.73 9.01
N ILE A 12 -25.26 -6.72 9.51
CA ILE A 12 -26.50 -6.41 8.78
C ILE A 12 -26.80 -4.89 8.76
N LYS A 13 -26.04 -4.06 9.50
CA LYS A 13 -26.18 -2.60 9.54
C LYS A 13 -24.93 -1.90 8.96
N PRO A 14 -25.06 -0.72 8.33
CA PRO A 14 -23.90 0.05 7.90
C PRO A 14 -23.10 0.49 9.13
N LEU A 15 -21.90 -0.06 9.28
CA LEU A 15 -21.03 0.22 10.42
C LEU A 15 -20.03 1.33 10.05
N TYR A 16 -20.23 2.51 10.60
CA TYR A 16 -19.23 3.57 10.58
C TYR A 16 -18.39 3.44 11.86
N VAL A 17 -17.16 2.93 11.75
CA VAL A 17 -16.27 2.85 12.91
C VAL A 17 -15.16 3.89 12.77
N PRO A 18 -15.33 5.09 13.34
CA PRO A 18 -14.26 6.06 13.45
C PRO A 18 -13.33 5.64 14.59
N VAL A 19 -12.25 4.93 14.29
CA VAL A 19 -11.19 4.71 15.29
C VAL A 19 -10.33 5.96 15.32
N ILE A 20 -10.41 6.72 16.41
CA ILE A 20 -9.69 7.98 16.58
C ILE A 20 -8.74 7.85 17.77
N PHE A 21 -7.44 7.89 17.52
CA PHE A 21 -6.42 8.03 18.55
C PHE A 21 -5.85 9.44 18.53
N LYS A 22 -5.92 10.14 19.67
CA LYS A 22 -5.40 11.50 19.83
C LYS A 22 -4.62 11.66 21.14
N TYR A 23 -3.64 12.55 21.16
CA TYR A 23 -2.96 13.07 22.36
C TYR A 23 -2.36 11.97 23.24
N LYS A 24 -1.44 11.18 22.66
CA LYS A 24 -0.69 10.17 23.42
C LYS A 24 0.81 10.37 23.22
N LYS A 25 1.56 10.22 24.31
CA LYS A 25 3.02 10.26 24.26
C LYS A 25 3.52 9.08 23.43
N GLU A 26 3.26 7.86 23.86
CA GLU A 26 3.64 6.65 23.13
C GLU A 26 2.45 5.71 22.98
N VAL A 27 2.36 5.07 21.82
CA VAL A 27 1.38 4.00 21.56
C VAL A 27 2.12 2.81 20.97
N ILE A 28 2.14 1.71 21.73
CA ILE A 28 2.63 0.42 21.26
C ILE A 28 1.41 -0.47 21.05
N LEU A 29 1.26 -0.93 19.82
CA LEU A 29 0.18 -1.82 19.41
C LEU A 29 0.80 -3.07 18.78
N GLU A 30 0.65 -4.20 19.48
CA GLU A 30 1.16 -5.50 19.04
C GLU A 30 0.44 -5.96 17.76
N ARG A 31 -0.89 -5.80 17.72
CA ARG A 31 -1.71 -6.27 16.60
C ARG A 31 -2.91 -5.36 16.36
N ASN A 32 -3.11 -4.98 15.11
CA ASN A 32 -4.34 -4.34 14.61
C ASN A 32 -4.88 -5.04 13.35
N PRO A 33 -5.16 -6.35 13.38
CA PRO A 33 -5.75 -7.04 12.26
C PRO A 33 -7.16 -6.50 12.01
N MET A 34 -7.44 -6.13 10.76
CA MET A 34 -8.79 -5.87 10.29
C MET A 34 -9.17 -6.96 9.30
N ASP A 35 -9.86 -7.98 9.80
CA ASP A 35 -10.33 -9.10 9.00
C ASP A 35 -11.76 -8.83 8.55
N VAL A 36 -11.95 -8.77 7.22
CA VAL A 36 -13.24 -8.51 6.58
C VAL A 36 -13.62 -9.74 5.75
N ILE A 37 -14.52 -10.55 6.31
CA ILE A 37 -14.89 -11.84 5.70
C ILE A 37 -16.04 -11.66 4.70
N ASN A 38 -17.15 -11.04 5.11
CA ASN A 38 -18.35 -10.86 4.29
C ASN A 38 -19.00 -9.49 4.53
N VAL A 39 -19.03 -8.66 3.49
CA VAL A 39 -19.64 -7.32 3.54
C VAL A 39 -20.99 -7.34 2.80
N VAL A 40 -22.09 -7.40 3.56
CA VAL A 40 -23.46 -7.51 3.01
C VAL A 40 -24.00 -6.13 2.56
N LYS A 41 -23.43 -5.02 3.05
CA LYS A 41 -23.77 -3.63 2.69
C LYS A 41 -22.50 -2.80 2.47
N PRO A 42 -22.50 -1.76 1.60
CA PRO A 42 -21.34 -0.89 1.43
C PRO A 42 -20.83 -0.39 2.78
N LEU A 43 -19.53 -0.60 3.04
CA LEU A 43 -18.93 -0.34 4.34
C LEU A 43 -17.81 0.70 4.19
N PRO A 44 -17.98 1.94 4.69
CA PRO A 44 -16.90 2.90 4.77
C PRO A 44 -16.16 2.78 6.10
N ILE A 45 -14.92 2.30 6.07
CA ILE A 45 -14.04 2.25 7.26
C ILE A 45 -13.17 3.50 7.27
N LYS A 46 -13.15 4.25 8.38
CA LYS A 46 -12.27 5.42 8.56
C LYS A 46 -11.50 5.34 9.87
N ALA A 47 -10.17 5.30 9.81
CA ALA A 47 -9.31 5.37 10.99
C ALA A 47 -8.43 6.62 10.96
N PHE A 48 -8.26 7.27 12.11
CA PHE A 48 -7.49 8.50 12.27
C PHE A 48 -6.57 8.42 13.50
N PHE A 49 -5.29 8.70 13.29
CA PHE A 49 -4.27 8.81 14.34
C PHE A 49 -3.68 10.22 14.28
N LYS A 50 -3.66 10.94 15.41
CA LYS A 50 -3.22 12.34 15.47
C LYS A 50 -2.43 12.63 16.76
N TYR A 51 -1.38 13.45 16.67
CA TYR A 51 -0.64 13.94 17.85
C TYR A 51 -0.13 12.80 18.73
N ILE A 52 0.55 11.85 18.11
CA ILE A 52 1.23 10.76 18.79
C ILE A 52 2.73 11.00 18.61
N LYS A 53 3.51 11.06 19.70
CA LYS A 53 4.95 11.28 19.56
C LYS A 53 5.58 10.06 18.87
N GLU A 54 5.38 8.88 19.43
CA GLU A 54 5.90 7.61 18.89
C GLU A 54 4.78 6.56 18.79
N PHE A 55 4.63 5.99 17.60
CA PHE A 55 3.70 4.90 17.34
C PHE A 55 4.46 3.69 16.82
N ILE A 56 4.43 2.60 17.58
CA ILE A 56 5.02 1.32 17.19
C ILE A 56 3.89 0.35 16.94
N LEU A 57 3.85 -0.19 15.73
CA LEU A 57 2.90 -1.21 15.33
C LEU A 57 3.64 -2.42 14.79
N GLU A 58 3.60 -3.51 15.55
CA GLU A 58 4.28 -4.74 15.17
C GLU A 58 3.55 -5.40 13.98
N ARG A 59 2.21 -5.46 14.02
CA ARG A 59 1.46 -6.03 12.89
C ARG A 59 0.14 -5.32 12.59
N ASN A 60 0.03 -4.84 11.36
CA ASN A 60 -1.20 -4.29 10.78
C ASN A 60 -1.63 -5.14 9.58
N SER A 61 -2.43 -6.19 9.80
CA SER A 61 -2.91 -7.03 8.69
C SER A 61 -4.32 -6.62 8.26
N VAL A 62 -4.54 -6.48 6.96
CA VAL A 62 -5.90 -6.38 6.40
C VAL A 62 -6.14 -7.63 5.57
N ALA A 63 -6.92 -8.56 6.09
CA ALA A 63 -7.33 -9.75 5.34
C ALA A 63 -8.75 -9.56 4.82
N VAL A 64 -8.92 -9.58 3.49
CA VAL A 64 -10.22 -9.46 2.84
C VAL A 64 -10.50 -10.75 2.08
N ILE A 65 -11.46 -11.55 2.59
CA ILE A 65 -11.75 -12.87 2.03
C ILE A 65 -12.77 -12.75 0.90
N THR A 66 -13.91 -12.09 1.11
CA THR A 66 -14.94 -11.91 0.06
C THR A 66 -15.70 -10.59 0.20
N VAL A 67 -15.56 -9.72 -0.80
CA VAL A 67 -16.21 -8.40 -0.83
C VAL A 67 -17.54 -8.45 -1.59
N VAL A 68 -18.66 -8.75 -0.92
CA VAL A 68 -19.98 -8.91 -1.56
C VAL A 68 -20.67 -7.59 -1.96
N LYS A 69 -20.15 -6.45 -1.47
CA LYS A 69 -20.56 -5.06 -1.79
C LYS A 69 -19.34 -4.12 -1.80
N PRO A 70 -19.37 -2.97 -2.49
CA PRO A 70 -18.24 -2.05 -2.54
C PRO A 70 -17.71 -1.65 -1.16
N LEU A 71 -16.40 -1.75 -0.96
CA LEU A 71 -15.73 -1.48 0.32
C LEU A 71 -14.78 -0.29 0.14
N HIS A 72 -14.87 0.70 1.04
CA HIS A 72 -14.01 1.87 1.03
C HIS A 72 -13.28 1.98 2.37
N ILE A 73 -11.95 1.84 2.34
CA ILE A 73 -11.11 1.92 3.52
C ILE A 73 -10.29 3.21 3.42
N LYS A 74 -10.34 4.04 4.47
CA LYS A 74 -9.51 5.24 4.58
C LYS A 74 -8.81 5.29 5.92
N VAL A 75 -7.48 5.29 5.92
CA VAL A 75 -6.66 5.41 7.13
C VAL A 75 -5.81 6.67 7.02
N ILE A 76 -5.79 7.49 8.08
CA ILE A 76 -5.01 8.72 8.13
C ILE A 76 -4.18 8.78 9.40
N PHE A 77 -2.90 9.07 9.24
CA PHE A 77 -1.94 9.33 10.30
C PHE A 77 -1.41 10.77 10.14
N ASN A 78 -1.47 11.58 11.19
CA ASN A 78 -1.11 13.01 11.15
C ASN A 78 -0.30 13.42 12.38
N TYR A 79 0.65 14.34 12.21
CA TYR A 79 1.39 14.99 13.30
C TYR A 79 2.00 13.97 14.27
N MET A 80 2.85 13.11 13.74
CA MET A 80 3.60 12.16 14.55
C MET A 80 5.09 12.46 14.43
N LYS A 81 5.84 12.26 15.51
CA LYS A 81 7.30 12.40 15.39
C LYS A 81 7.82 11.19 14.62
N GLU A 82 7.45 10.00 15.08
CA GLU A 82 7.99 8.74 14.59
C GLU A 82 6.91 7.66 14.48
N LEU A 83 6.95 6.90 13.39
CA LEU A 83 6.10 5.74 13.16
C LEU A 83 6.98 4.57 12.71
N ILE A 84 6.99 3.52 13.53
CA ILE A 84 7.66 2.25 13.21
C ILE A 84 6.60 1.20 12.96
N LEU A 85 6.62 0.61 11.77
CA LEU A 85 5.72 -0.45 11.37
C LEU A 85 6.53 -1.66 10.92
N GLU A 86 6.55 -2.70 11.75
CA GLU A 86 7.32 -3.92 11.45
C GLU A 86 6.67 -4.66 10.27
N ARG A 87 5.34 -4.91 10.34
CA ARG A 87 4.62 -5.65 9.29
C ARG A 87 3.28 -5.03 8.92
N ASN A 88 3.06 -4.79 7.63
CA ASN A 88 1.80 -4.28 7.09
C ASN A 88 1.23 -5.15 5.94
N PRO A 89 0.88 -6.43 6.17
CA PRO A 89 0.34 -7.27 5.12
C PRO A 89 -1.10 -6.88 4.73
N MET A 90 -1.36 -6.73 3.44
CA MET A 90 -2.70 -6.66 2.88
C MET A 90 -2.94 -7.90 2.02
N ASP A 91 -3.77 -8.81 2.52
CA ASP A 91 -4.08 -10.07 1.86
C ASP A 91 -5.51 -10.02 1.33
N VAL A 92 -5.65 -10.09 0.01
CA VAL A 92 -6.93 -10.05 -0.69
C VAL A 92 -7.12 -11.35 -1.45
N ILE A 93 -8.00 -12.21 -0.96
CA ILE A 93 -8.21 -13.54 -1.53
C ILE A 93 -9.12 -13.43 -2.75
N THR A 94 -10.32 -12.86 -2.62
CA THR A 94 -11.24 -12.68 -3.76
C THR A 94 -12.02 -11.36 -3.68
N VAL A 95 -11.86 -10.54 -4.73
CA VAL A 95 -12.59 -9.27 -4.89
C VAL A 95 -13.79 -9.48 -5.81
N VAL A 96 -14.98 -9.73 -5.26
CA VAL A 96 -16.22 -9.91 -6.05
C VAL A 96 -17.03 -8.62 -6.26
N LYS A 97 -16.61 -7.50 -5.63
CA LYS A 97 -17.09 -6.11 -5.84
C LYS A 97 -15.93 -5.12 -5.68
N PRO A 98 -16.04 -3.88 -6.22
CA PRO A 98 -14.96 -2.91 -6.16
C PRO A 98 -14.46 -2.63 -4.73
N LEU A 99 -13.14 -2.61 -4.56
CA LEU A 99 -12.47 -2.26 -3.31
C LEU A 99 -11.58 -1.05 -3.54
N TYR A 100 -11.77 -0.02 -2.70
CA TYR A 100 -10.98 1.21 -2.69
C TYR A 100 -10.30 1.36 -1.33
N ALA A 101 -8.98 1.25 -1.29
CA ALA A 101 -8.19 1.41 -0.08
C ALA A 101 -7.29 2.64 -0.20
N LYS A 102 -7.38 3.57 0.75
CA LYS A 102 -6.59 4.79 0.79
C LYS A 102 -5.91 4.97 2.15
N VAL A 103 -4.59 5.03 2.16
CA VAL A 103 -3.79 5.31 3.36
C VAL A 103 -3.05 6.62 3.17
N ILE A 104 -3.07 7.49 4.18
CA ILE A 104 -2.43 8.81 4.13
C ILE A 104 -1.61 9.01 5.39
N PHE A 105 -0.34 9.34 5.21
CA PHE A 105 0.57 9.76 6.26
C PHE A 105 0.94 11.23 6.01
N LYS A 106 0.81 12.09 7.04
CA LYS A 106 1.12 13.52 6.94
C LYS A 106 1.91 14.04 8.12
N ASP A 107 2.77 15.02 7.83
CA ASP A 107 3.45 15.86 8.80
C ASP A 107 4.18 14.99 9.86
N MET A 108 5.08 14.14 9.38
CA MET A 108 5.90 13.27 10.22
C MET A 108 7.37 13.62 10.11
N GLN A 109 8.15 13.35 11.15
CA GLN A 109 9.59 13.46 11.02
C GLN A 109 10.12 12.20 10.33
N GLU A 110 9.85 11.04 10.93
CA GLU A 110 10.42 9.76 10.50
C GLU A 110 9.32 8.69 10.35
N PHE A 111 9.44 7.90 9.28
CA PHE A 111 8.63 6.71 9.07
C PHE A 111 9.50 5.55 8.62
N ILE A 112 9.44 4.46 9.39
CA ILE A 112 10.20 3.24 9.14
C ILE A 112 9.20 2.10 8.91
N LEU A 113 9.38 1.42 7.78
CA LEU A 113 8.59 0.26 7.40
C LEU A 113 9.52 -0.89 7.05
N GLU A 114 9.62 -1.86 7.95
CA GLU A 114 10.48 -3.03 7.75
C GLU A 114 9.90 -3.91 6.64
N ARG A 115 8.63 -4.30 6.75
CA ARG A 115 7.98 -5.16 5.76
C ARG A 115 6.56 -4.74 5.40
N ASN A 116 6.39 -4.35 4.14
CA ASN A 116 5.10 -4.17 3.51
C ASN A 116 4.85 -5.34 2.55
N LEU A 117 3.72 -6.02 2.71
CA LEU A 117 3.34 -7.13 1.86
C LEU A 117 1.96 -6.85 1.29
N MET A 118 1.80 -6.99 -0.02
CA MET A 118 0.48 -7.05 -0.63
C MET A 118 0.34 -8.34 -1.41
N ASN A 119 -0.56 -9.21 -0.97
CA ASN A 119 -0.89 -10.44 -1.66
C ASN A 119 -2.31 -10.35 -2.23
N VAL A 120 -2.45 -10.53 -3.54
CA VAL A 120 -3.74 -10.50 -4.22
C VAL A 120 -3.88 -11.76 -5.04
N ILE A 121 -4.80 -12.64 -4.62
CA ILE A 121 -4.97 -13.93 -5.27
C ILE A 121 -5.90 -13.79 -6.48
N ASN A 122 -7.16 -13.37 -6.29
CA ASN A 122 -8.13 -13.25 -7.38
C ASN A 122 -8.83 -11.87 -7.41
N VAL A 123 -8.58 -11.10 -8.47
CA VAL A 123 -9.25 -9.81 -8.72
C VAL A 123 -10.36 -9.98 -9.76
N VAL A 124 -11.59 -10.24 -9.30
CA VAL A 124 -12.76 -10.43 -10.18
C VAL A 124 -13.53 -9.12 -10.44
N LYS A 125 -13.23 -8.08 -9.67
CA LYS A 125 -13.71 -6.70 -9.81
C LYS A 125 -12.59 -5.69 -9.53
N PRO A 126 -12.71 -4.43 -9.97
CA PRO A 126 -11.64 -3.45 -9.84
C PRO A 126 -11.15 -3.28 -8.40
N LEU A 127 -9.84 -3.29 -8.23
CA LEU A 127 -9.18 -3.01 -6.95
C LEU A 127 -8.30 -1.77 -7.13
N HIS A 128 -8.53 -0.77 -6.30
CA HIS A 128 -7.76 0.48 -6.29
C HIS A 128 -7.13 0.67 -4.91
N ARG A 129 -5.80 0.74 -4.86
CA ARG A 129 -5.06 1.05 -3.65
C ARG A 129 -4.25 2.33 -3.86
N THR A 130 -4.37 3.26 -2.91
CA THR A 130 -3.61 4.51 -2.93
C THR A 130 -2.93 4.72 -1.57
N VAL A 131 -1.61 4.91 -1.58
CA VAL A 131 -0.84 5.29 -0.39
C VAL A 131 -0.20 6.65 -0.64
N ILE A 132 -0.32 7.56 0.33
CA ILE A 132 0.17 8.94 0.20
C ILE A 132 1.00 9.31 1.41
N PHE A 133 2.22 9.78 1.18
CA PHE A 133 3.14 10.34 2.16
C PHE A 133 3.29 11.84 1.88
N LYS A 134 3.07 12.67 2.89
CA LYS A 134 3.14 14.14 2.78
C LYS A 134 3.97 14.76 3.89
N ASN A 135 4.81 15.73 3.52
CA ASN A 135 5.56 16.57 4.45
C ASN A 135 6.32 15.73 5.47
N MET A 136 7.16 14.81 4.98
CA MET A 136 8.00 13.97 5.83
C MET A 136 9.44 14.43 5.75
N LYS A 137 10.22 14.29 6.82
CA LYS A 137 11.67 14.51 6.66
C LYS A 137 12.28 13.30 5.96
N GLU A 138 12.06 12.11 6.52
CA GLU A 138 12.71 10.88 6.08
C GLU A 138 11.71 9.72 6.07
N VAL A 139 11.84 8.86 5.06
CA VAL A 139 11.10 7.60 4.94
C VAL A 139 12.07 6.51 4.54
N THR A 140 12.06 5.43 5.31
CA THR A 140 12.86 4.24 5.04
C THR A 140 11.93 3.03 4.93
N VAL A 141 12.02 2.34 3.80
CA VAL A 141 11.28 1.12 3.54
C VAL A 141 12.28 0.02 3.19
N GLU A 142 12.43 -0.97 4.08
CA GLU A 142 13.39 -2.06 3.85
C GLU A 142 12.84 -3.01 2.77
N ARG A 143 11.61 -3.52 2.94
CA ARG A 143 11.01 -4.47 2.00
C ARG A 143 9.57 -4.16 1.67
N ASN A 144 9.29 -3.96 0.38
CA ASN A 144 7.93 -3.84 -0.14
C ASN A 144 7.66 -4.92 -1.19
N LEU A 145 7.05 -6.02 -0.78
CA LEU A 145 6.74 -7.15 -1.65
C LEU A 145 5.29 -7.06 -2.14
N MET A 146 5.11 -7.18 -3.46
CA MET A 146 3.80 -7.32 -4.08
C MET A 146 3.71 -8.67 -4.78
N ASN A 147 2.73 -9.48 -4.41
CA ASN A 147 2.43 -10.74 -5.06
C ASN A 147 1.01 -10.71 -5.63
N VAL A 148 0.88 -10.95 -6.93
CA VAL A 148 -0.41 -10.96 -7.61
C VAL A 148 -0.54 -12.23 -8.44
N VAL A 149 -1.53 -13.07 -8.11
CA VAL A 149 -1.69 -14.36 -8.77
C VAL A 149 -2.58 -14.25 -9.99
N ASN A 150 -3.84 -13.84 -9.86
CA ASN A 150 -4.79 -13.74 -10.97
C ASN A 150 -5.51 -12.38 -11.01
N VAL A 151 -5.29 -11.62 -12.07
CA VAL A 151 -5.96 -10.33 -12.32
C VAL A 151 -6.97 -10.48 -13.46
N VAL A 152 -8.25 -10.65 -13.13
CA VAL A 152 -9.34 -10.79 -14.13
C VAL A 152 -10.01 -9.44 -14.42
N LYS A 153 -9.82 -8.45 -13.55
CA LYS A 153 -10.27 -7.05 -13.71
C LYS A 153 -9.16 -6.08 -13.30
N PRO A 154 -9.24 -4.80 -13.71
CA PRO A 154 -8.15 -3.86 -13.49
C PRO A 154 -7.73 -3.73 -12.03
N LEU A 155 -6.43 -3.84 -11.79
CA LEU A 155 -5.80 -3.55 -10.51
C LEU A 155 -4.95 -2.29 -10.67
N HIS A 156 -5.27 -1.25 -9.90
CA HIS A 156 -4.52 0.00 -9.88
C HIS A 156 -3.91 0.23 -8.51
N ILE A 157 -2.61 0.42 -8.48
CA ILE A 157 -1.87 0.75 -7.27
C ILE A 157 -1.12 2.06 -7.50
N THR A 158 -1.32 3.01 -6.60
CA THR A 158 -0.68 4.31 -6.66
C THR A 158 0.00 4.62 -5.33
N VAL A 159 1.28 4.96 -5.38
CA VAL A 159 2.05 5.44 -4.22
C VAL A 159 2.56 6.83 -4.53
N ILE A 160 2.33 7.78 -3.62
CA ILE A 160 2.69 9.19 -3.84
C ILE A 160 3.48 9.69 -2.63
N PHE A 161 4.65 10.25 -2.90
CA PHE A 161 5.53 10.93 -1.96
C PHE A 161 5.58 12.42 -2.31
N THR A 162 5.29 13.29 -1.35
CA THR A 162 5.23 14.74 -1.56
C THR A 162 5.93 15.51 -0.45
N GLY A 163 6.81 16.44 -0.83
CA GLY A 163 7.45 17.39 0.10
C GLY A 163 8.31 16.68 1.13
N MET A 164 9.27 15.87 0.66
CA MET A 164 10.15 15.09 1.53
C MET A 164 11.61 15.49 1.34
N LYS A 165 12.45 15.33 2.35
CA LYS A 165 13.88 15.54 2.14
C LYS A 165 14.49 14.31 1.47
N GLU A 166 14.28 13.15 2.07
CA GLU A 166 14.94 11.91 1.69
C GLU A 166 13.96 10.73 1.69
N PHE A 167 14.18 9.80 0.78
CA PHE A 167 13.47 8.53 0.70
C PHE A 167 14.44 7.41 0.32
N ILE A 168 14.42 6.35 1.11
CA ILE A 168 15.23 5.15 0.90
C ILE A 168 14.30 3.95 0.76
N LEU A 169 14.45 3.22 -0.33
CA LEU A 169 13.78 1.94 -0.56
C LEU A 169 14.82 0.89 -0.94
N GLU A 170 15.09 -0.05 -0.03
CA GLU A 170 16.12 -1.08 -0.22
C GLU A 170 15.62 -2.14 -1.22
N ARG A 171 14.43 -2.73 -0.99
CA ARG A 171 13.90 -3.79 -1.85
C ARG A 171 12.41 -3.66 -2.14
N ASN A 172 12.06 -3.74 -3.42
CA ASN A 172 10.66 -3.72 -3.85
C ASN A 172 10.29 -4.87 -4.81
N PRO A 173 10.42 -6.14 -4.41
CA PRO A 173 10.08 -7.26 -5.29
C PRO A 173 8.60 -7.22 -5.73
N MET A 174 8.35 -7.45 -7.01
CA MET A 174 6.99 -7.63 -7.55
C MET A 174 6.90 -8.95 -8.30
N ASN A 175 6.06 -9.86 -7.81
CA ASN A 175 5.77 -11.14 -8.46
C ASN A 175 4.34 -11.12 -9.03
N VAL A 176 4.22 -11.42 -10.31
CA VAL A 176 2.93 -11.47 -11.01
C VAL A 176 2.83 -12.74 -11.83
N VAL A 177 1.86 -13.60 -11.49
CA VAL A 177 1.73 -14.92 -12.12
C VAL A 177 0.86 -14.86 -13.37
N ASN A 178 -0.40 -14.46 -13.26
CA ASN A 178 -1.36 -14.40 -14.36
C ASN A 178 -2.11 -13.06 -14.40
N VAL A 179 -1.89 -12.30 -15.48
CA VAL A 179 -2.60 -11.04 -15.73
C VAL A 179 -3.52 -11.19 -16.93
N VAL A 180 -4.82 -11.31 -16.68
CA VAL A 180 -5.87 -11.41 -17.72
C VAL A 180 -6.43 -10.02 -18.09
N LYS A 181 -6.26 -9.01 -17.22
CA LYS A 181 -6.62 -7.60 -17.45
C LYS A 181 -5.56 -6.66 -16.86
N LEU A 182 -5.59 -5.41 -17.31
CA LEU A 182 -4.65 -4.33 -16.97
C LEU A 182 -4.23 -4.31 -15.49
N LEU A 183 -2.92 -4.41 -15.26
CA LEU A 183 -2.28 -4.11 -13.98
C LEU A 183 -1.48 -2.81 -14.13
N HIS A 184 -1.86 -1.79 -13.36
CA HIS A 184 -1.21 -0.48 -13.39
C HIS A 184 -0.63 -0.14 -12.02
N VAL A 185 0.68 -0.02 -11.94
CA VAL A 185 1.40 0.42 -10.75
C VAL A 185 2.04 1.77 -11.04
N THR A 186 1.76 2.77 -10.22
CA THR A 186 2.33 4.11 -10.35
C THR A 186 2.96 4.55 -9.04
N VAL A 187 4.22 4.97 -9.09
CA VAL A 187 4.94 5.61 -7.99
C VAL A 187 5.28 7.03 -8.39
N ILE A 188 4.94 8.01 -7.56
CA ILE A 188 5.17 9.43 -7.84
C ILE A 188 5.95 10.05 -6.69
N PHE A 189 7.06 10.69 -7.01
CA PHE A 189 7.86 11.51 -6.11
C PHE A 189 7.72 12.97 -6.53
N THR A 190 7.44 13.87 -5.60
CA THR A 190 7.26 15.30 -5.90
C THR A 190 7.90 16.20 -4.84
N GLY A 191 8.77 17.10 -5.30
CA GLY A 191 9.42 18.10 -4.44
C GLY A 191 10.28 17.46 -3.38
N MET A 192 11.20 16.57 -3.80
CA MET A 192 12.14 15.92 -2.90
C MET A 192 13.58 16.25 -3.26
N LYS A 193 14.45 16.25 -2.25
CA LYS A 193 15.87 16.49 -2.48
C LYS A 193 16.54 15.25 -3.05
N GLU A 194 16.34 14.12 -2.40
CA GLU A 194 17.05 12.88 -2.69
C GLU A 194 16.13 11.66 -2.65
N VAL A 195 16.32 10.75 -3.60
CA VAL A 195 15.68 9.42 -3.63
C VAL A 195 16.76 8.38 -3.92
N ILE A 196 16.83 7.37 -3.05
CA ILE A 196 17.68 6.19 -3.22
C ILE A 196 16.77 4.97 -3.35
N LEU A 197 16.88 4.28 -4.48
CA LEU A 197 16.16 3.05 -4.75
C LEU A 197 17.18 1.97 -5.13
N GLU A 198 17.39 1.02 -4.22
CA GLU A 198 18.50 0.08 -4.34
C GLU A 198 18.15 -1.10 -5.25
N ARG A 199 17.08 -1.86 -4.97
CA ARG A 199 16.71 -3.04 -5.77
C ARG A 199 15.21 -3.20 -5.99
N ASN A 200 14.79 -3.34 -7.24
CA ASN A 200 13.39 -3.54 -7.60
C ASN A 200 13.22 -4.72 -8.57
N PRO A 201 13.44 -5.97 -8.10
CA PRO A 201 13.30 -7.13 -8.96
C PRO A 201 11.82 -7.36 -9.32
N MET A 202 11.52 -7.48 -10.60
CA MET A 202 10.18 -7.76 -11.06
C MET A 202 10.17 -9.11 -11.78
N ASN A 203 9.33 -10.03 -11.31
CA ASN A 203 9.20 -11.38 -11.83
C ASN A 203 7.79 -11.57 -12.38
N VAL A 204 7.70 -11.88 -13.67
CA VAL A 204 6.42 -11.98 -14.37
C VAL A 204 6.36 -13.26 -15.19
N ILE A 205 5.41 -14.12 -14.84
CA ILE A 205 5.33 -15.47 -15.41
C ILE A 205 4.44 -15.48 -16.66
N ASN A 206 3.16 -15.10 -16.55
CA ASN A 206 2.21 -15.08 -17.66
C ASN A 206 1.43 -13.76 -17.70
N VAL A 207 1.64 -12.98 -18.76
CA VAL A 207 0.86 -11.77 -19.00
C VAL A 207 0.05 -11.97 -20.28
N VAL A 208 -1.27 -12.05 -20.14
CA VAL A 208 -2.22 -12.16 -21.25
C VAL A 208 -2.65 -10.77 -21.73
N LYS A 209 -2.55 -9.75 -20.86
CA LYS A 209 -2.89 -8.33 -21.12
C LYS A 209 -1.70 -7.40 -20.88
N SER A 210 -1.89 -6.08 -20.92
CA SER A 210 -0.82 -5.13 -20.59
C SER A 210 -0.53 -4.98 -19.08
N LEU A 211 0.75 -4.89 -18.76
CA LEU A 211 1.29 -4.58 -17.43
C LEU A 211 2.10 -3.29 -17.55
N HIS A 212 1.73 -2.29 -16.75
CA HIS A 212 2.33 -0.96 -16.79
C HIS A 212 2.81 -0.55 -15.40
N THR A 213 4.11 -0.28 -15.30
CA THR A 213 4.74 0.23 -14.08
C THR A 213 5.35 1.59 -14.39
N ASN A 214 4.83 2.64 -13.77
CA ASN A 214 5.28 4.01 -13.97
C ASN A 214 5.94 4.54 -12.70
N VAL A 215 7.14 5.10 -12.82
CA VAL A 215 7.84 5.83 -11.76
C VAL A 215 8.06 7.26 -12.23
N ILE A 216 7.48 8.23 -11.53
CA ILE A 216 7.48 9.63 -11.94
C ILE A 216 8.19 10.46 -10.87
N PHE A 217 9.21 11.19 -11.28
CA PHE A 217 9.96 12.13 -10.46
C PHE A 217 9.59 13.55 -10.88
N ARG A 218 9.12 14.38 -9.94
CA ARG A 218 8.76 15.78 -10.20
C ARG A 218 9.52 16.75 -9.30
N GLY A 219 10.25 17.70 -9.88
CA GLY A 219 10.97 18.73 -9.12
C GLY A 219 11.98 18.12 -8.13
N MET A 220 12.78 17.17 -8.62
CA MET A 220 13.83 16.48 -7.89
C MET A 220 15.18 17.18 -8.05
N LYS A 221 16.02 17.14 -7.01
CA LYS A 221 17.41 17.57 -7.12
C LYS A 221 18.32 16.41 -7.56
N GLU A 222 18.26 15.29 -6.87
CA GLU A 222 19.12 14.11 -7.09
C GLU A 222 18.31 12.79 -6.99
N VAL A 223 18.65 11.82 -7.85
CA VAL A 223 18.01 10.49 -7.90
C VAL A 223 19.09 9.44 -8.14
N ILE A 224 19.16 8.43 -7.27
CA ILE A 224 20.10 7.30 -7.34
C ILE A 224 19.30 5.99 -7.48
N LEU A 225 19.60 5.23 -8.54
CA LEU A 225 18.90 3.98 -8.90
C LEU A 225 19.93 2.84 -9.04
N ASP A 226 20.03 1.93 -8.07
CA ASP A 226 21.13 0.95 -7.96
C ASP A 226 20.80 -0.47 -8.49
N ARG A 227 20.06 -0.53 -9.61
CA ARG A 227 19.69 -1.71 -10.45
C ARG A 227 18.23 -2.15 -10.37
N HIS A 228 17.67 -2.45 -11.55
CA HIS A 228 16.28 -2.92 -11.75
C HIS A 228 16.28 -4.17 -12.64
N PRO A 229 16.65 -5.36 -12.14
CA PRO A 229 16.54 -6.58 -12.92
C PRO A 229 15.06 -6.93 -13.12
N VAL A 230 14.63 -7.08 -14.37
CA VAL A 230 13.29 -7.58 -14.71
C VAL A 230 13.48 -8.95 -15.33
N ASP A 231 12.97 -9.99 -14.66
CA ASP A 231 12.98 -11.36 -15.15
C ASP A 231 11.59 -11.68 -15.70
N ILE A 232 11.53 -11.93 -17.01
CA ILE A 232 10.29 -12.20 -17.75
C ILE A 232 10.41 -13.58 -18.37
N ILE A 233 9.51 -14.50 -18.01
CA ILE A 233 9.56 -15.89 -18.48
C ILE A 233 8.66 -16.08 -19.70
N ASN A 234 7.37 -15.72 -19.63
CA ASN A 234 6.44 -15.79 -20.76
C ASN A 234 5.56 -14.54 -20.88
N VAL A 235 5.72 -13.80 -21.96
CA VAL A 235 4.90 -12.61 -22.25
C VAL A 235 4.14 -12.83 -23.56
N VAL A 236 2.81 -12.68 -23.50
CA VAL A 236 1.92 -12.79 -24.67
C VAL A 236 1.50 -11.40 -25.19
N GLU A 237 1.51 -10.35 -24.35
CA GLU A 237 1.17 -8.94 -24.69
C GLU A 237 2.18 -7.92 -24.09
N THR A 238 2.07 -6.62 -24.40
CA THR A 238 3.07 -5.59 -24.05
C THR A 238 3.33 -5.38 -22.54
N PHE A 239 4.61 -5.36 -22.14
CA PHE A 239 5.10 -4.92 -20.84
C PHE A 239 5.81 -3.56 -20.95
N HIS A 240 5.45 -2.60 -20.11
CA HIS A 240 6.08 -1.28 -20.09
C HIS A 240 6.46 -0.83 -18.68
N VAL A 241 7.75 -0.61 -18.47
CA VAL A 241 8.25 0.19 -17.37
C VAL A 241 8.58 1.58 -17.91
N THR A 242 8.02 2.62 -17.31
CA THR A 242 8.29 4.00 -17.69
C THR A 242 8.81 4.77 -16.49
N ILE A 243 10.03 5.29 -16.62
CA ILE A 243 10.59 6.25 -15.67
C ILE A 243 10.52 7.63 -16.31
N THR A 244 9.87 8.59 -15.64
CA THR A 244 9.70 9.95 -16.17
C THR A 244 10.21 10.98 -15.19
N PHE A 245 10.98 11.96 -15.70
CA PHE A 245 11.43 13.13 -14.96
C PHE A 245 10.68 14.36 -15.48
N LYS A 246 10.05 15.14 -14.59
CA LYS A 246 9.24 16.34 -14.89
C LYS A 246 9.57 17.49 -13.94
#